data_AF-D7MKW4-F1
#
_entry.id   AF-D7MKW4-F1
#
_cell.length_a   1.000
_cell.length_b   1.000
_cell.length_c   1.000
_cell.angle_alpha   90.00
_cell.angle_beta   90.00
_cell.angle_gamma   90.00
#
_symmetry.space_group_name_H-M   'P 1'
#
loop_
_entity.id
_entity.type
_entity.pdbx_description
1 polymer ?
#
loop_
_entity_poly.entity_id
_entity_poly.type
_entity_poly.pdbx_seq_one_letter_code
_entity_poly.pdbx_strand_id
1 'polypeptide(L)'
;MTELDNDVVALMSKRVLEIAGCLGKTVDLNGKQVPIKSFSDYVDLYLSVANKSRTEPLPRMTEKVNGRWEVRFVNSIATIKGGTHVDYVTNQVTKYNIM
;
A
#
# COMPACT_ATOMS: atom_id res chain seq x y z
N MET A 1 -11.59 -24.25 -17.72
CA MET A 1 -11.15 -22.89 -17.34
C MET A 1 -10.93 -22.11 -18.63
N THR A 2 -11.98 -21.50 -19.15
CA THR A 2 -11.99 -20.75 -20.43
C THR A 2 -11.78 -19.26 -20.21
N GLU A 3 -11.94 -18.80 -18.97
CA GLU A 3 -11.96 -17.39 -18.57
C GLU A 3 -11.24 -17.25 -17.21
N LEU A 4 -10.80 -16.04 -16.87
CA LEU A 4 -10.29 -15.72 -15.55
C LEU A 4 -11.45 -15.31 -14.63
N ASP A 5 -11.54 -15.93 -13.47
CA ASP A 5 -12.55 -15.58 -12.47
C ASP A 5 -12.37 -14.13 -11.99
N ASN A 6 -13.48 -13.49 -11.65
CA ASN A 6 -13.50 -12.10 -11.19
C ASN A 6 -12.58 -11.86 -9.99
N ASP A 7 -12.45 -12.83 -9.09
CA ASP A 7 -11.57 -12.73 -7.92
C ASP A 7 -10.09 -12.73 -8.31
N VAL A 8 -9.72 -13.52 -9.31
CA VAL A 8 -8.35 -13.56 -9.86
C VAL A 8 -8.04 -12.24 -10.56
N VAL A 9 -8.98 -11.73 -11.37
CA VAL A 9 -8.85 -10.43 -12.03
C VAL A 9 -8.75 -9.29 -11.01
N ALA A 10 -9.51 -9.36 -9.92
CA ALA A 10 -9.46 -8.37 -8.84
C ALA A 10 -8.10 -8.40 -8.12
N LEU A 11 -7.56 -9.59 -7.84
CA LEU A 11 -6.22 -9.74 -7.26
C LEU A 11 -5.12 -9.19 -8.17
N MET A 12 -5.19 -9.48 -9.47
CA MET A 12 -4.24 -8.94 -10.46
C MET A 12 -4.36 -7.42 -10.57
N SER A 13 -5.58 -6.87 -10.61
CA SER A 13 -5.82 -5.43 -10.67
C SER A 13 -5.30 -4.72 -9.43
N LYS A 14 -5.57 -5.27 -8.24
CA LYS A 14 -5.01 -4.79 -6.97
C LYS A 14 -3.48 -4.76 -7.03
N ARG A 15 -2.85 -5.78 -7.63
CA ARG A 15 -1.39 -5.85 -7.75
C ARG A 15 -0.82 -4.74 -8.64
N VAL A 16 -1.54 -4.34 -9.67
CA VAL A 16 -1.14 -3.19 -10.52
C VAL A 16 -1.19 -1.88 -9.74
N LEU A 17 -2.22 -1.69 -8.89
CA LEU A 17 -2.32 -0.52 -8.00
C LEU A 17 -1.14 -0.44 -7.01
N GLU A 18 -0.74 -1.59 -6.43
CA GLU A 18 0.42 -1.69 -5.54
C GLU A 18 1.72 -1.26 -6.23
N ILE A 19 1.93 -1.75 -7.45
CA ILE A 19 3.12 -1.42 -8.24
C ILE A 19 3.14 0.08 -8.60
N ALA A 20 1.99 0.65 -8.97
CA ALA A 20 1.87 2.08 -9.24
C ALA A 20 2.26 2.94 -8.02
N GLY A 21 1.82 2.52 -6.83
CA GLY A 21 2.19 3.15 -5.55
C GLY A 21 3.69 3.10 -5.27
N CYS A 22 4.32 1.92 -5.42
CA CYS A 22 5.75 1.74 -5.11
C CYS A 22 6.70 2.38 -6.14
N LEU A 23 6.32 2.40 -7.43
CA LEU A 23 7.21 2.92 -8.48
C LEU A 23 7.27 4.45 -8.50
N GLY A 24 6.23 5.13 -8.01
CA GLY A 24 6.12 6.58 -8.12
C GLY A 24 6.02 7.07 -9.57
N LYS A 25 5.55 6.20 -10.50
CA LYS A 25 5.46 6.45 -11.94
C LYS A 25 4.05 6.14 -12.43
N THR A 26 3.71 6.70 -13.58
CA THR A 26 2.48 6.37 -14.32
C THR A 26 2.45 4.89 -14.70
N VAL A 27 1.36 4.21 -14.37
CA VAL A 27 1.08 2.82 -14.75
C VAL A 27 -0.30 2.77 -15.40
N ASP A 28 -0.41 2.00 -16.48
CA ASP A 28 -1.66 1.78 -17.20
C ASP A 28 -2.17 0.36 -16.99
N LEU A 29 -3.49 0.22 -16.83
CA LEU A 29 -4.20 -1.05 -16.78
C LEU A 29 -5.29 -1.05 -17.85
N ASN A 30 -5.21 -1.97 -18.81
CA ASN A 30 -6.16 -2.09 -19.93
C ASN A 30 -6.34 -0.78 -20.71
N GLY A 31 -5.24 -0.06 -20.96
CA GLY A 31 -5.25 1.22 -21.70
C GLY A 31 -5.75 2.42 -20.91
N LYS A 32 -6.04 2.27 -19.61
CA LYS A 32 -6.44 3.36 -18.73
C LYS A 32 -5.36 3.60 -17.67
N GLN A 33 -4.99 4.87 -17.50
CA GLN A 33 -4.08 5.28 -16.45
C GLN A 33 -4.67 5.03 -15.06
N VAL A 34 -3.89 4.38 -14.20
CA VAL A 34 -4.24 4.17 -12.81
C VAL A 34 -4.09 5.50 -12.04
N PRO A 35 -5.08 5.90 -11.22
CA PRO A 35 -5.06 7.18 -10.49
C PRO A 35 -4.19 7.13 -9.22
N ILE A 36 -3.02 6.50 -9.30
CA ILE A 36 -2.06 6.36 -8.19
C ILE A 36 -0.69 6.75 -8.73
N LYS A 37 -0.05 7.73 -8.09
CA LYS A 37 1.28 8.22 -8.49
C LYS A 37 2.30 8.13 -7.36
N SER A 38 1.87 7.78 -6.16
CA SER A 38 2.72 7.64 -4.99
C SER A 38 2.20 6.56 -4.04
N PHE A 39 3.07 6.09 -3.16
CA PHE A 39 2.70 5.18 -2.09
C PHE A 39 1.65 5.79 -1.15
N SER A 40 1.71 7.11 -0.94
CA SER A 40 0.71 7.83 -0.16
C SER A 40 -0.69 7.76 -0.81
N ASP A 41 -0.78 7.94 -2.13
CA ASP A 41 -2.06 7.83 -2.85
C ASP A 41 -2.64 6.40 -2.73
N TYR A 42 -1.76 5.40 -2.81
CA TYR A 42 -2.14 4.00 -2.63
C TYR A 42 -2.70 3.73 -1.22
N VAL A 43 -2.05 4.25 -0.18
CA VAL A 43 -2.53 4.12 1.22
C VAL A 43 -3.85 4.86 1.42
N ASP A 44 -4.03 6.02 0.78
CA ASP A 44 -5.26 6.81 0.88
C ASP A 44 -6.50 6.08 0.34
N LEU A 45 -6.33 5.14 -0.60
CA LEU A 45 -7.43 4.26 -1.02
C LEU A 45 -7.98 3.43 0.15
N TYR A 46 -7.11 2.88 1.00
CA TYR A 46 -7.54 2.11 2.17
C TYR A 46 -8.13 3.00 3.26
N LEU A 47 -7.51 4.16 3.51
CA LEU A 47 -8.01 5.11 4.50
C LEU A 47 -9.37 5.68 4.12
N SER A 48 -9.59 5.99 2.83
CA SER A 48 -10.88 6.50 2.35
C SER A 48 -12.01 5.52 2.59
N VAL A 49 -11.77 4.21 2.41
CA VAL A 49 -12.75 3.16 2.70
C VAL A 49 -12.97 3.02 4.21
N ALA A 50 -11.89 2.98 4.99
CA ALA A 50 -11.97 2.84 6.45
C ALA A 50 -12.64 4.04 7.14
N ASN A 51 -12.51 5.24 6.57
CA ASN A 51 -13.11 6.46 7.12
C ASN A 51 -14.61 6.59 6.82
N LYS A 52 -15.17 5.85 5.83
CA LYS A 52 -16.62 5.92 5.52
C LYS A 52 -17.52 5.57 6.70
N SER A 53 -17.04 4.72 7.61
CA SER A 53 -17.76 4.29 8.81
C SER A 53 -17.39 5.11 10.06
N ARG A 54 -16.65 6.22 9.92
CA ARG A 54 -16.13 7.00 11.05
C ARG A 54 -16.58 8.46 10.93
N THR A 55 -16.83 9.08 12.08
CA THR A 55 -17.10 10.53 12.19
C THR A 55 -15.83 11.36 12.08
N GLU A 56 -14.68 10.82 12.52
CA GLU A 56 -13.38 11.47 12.41
C GLU A 56 -12.39 10.62 11.60
N PRO A 57 -11.55 11.25 10.76
CA PRO A 57 -10.58 10.55 9.93
C PRO A 57 -9.51 9.88 10.78
N LEU A 58 -9.05 8.70 10.34
CA LEU A 58 -7.94 8.02 10.96
C LEU A 58 -6.66 8.87 10.89
N PRO A 59 -5.90 8.98 12.01
CA PRO A 59 -4.61 9.67 11.99
C PRO A 59 -3.66 8.93 11.04
N ARG A 60 -2.97 9.71 10.19
CA ARG A 60 -1.95 9.21 9.25
C ARG A 60 -0.62 9.87 9.56
N MET A 61 0.44 9.09 9.55
CA MET A 61 1.82 9.59 9.60
C MET A 61 2.58 8.96 8.45
N THR A 62 3.22 9.80 7.64
CA THR A 62 4.04 9.38 6.50
C THR A 62 5.45 9.82 6.77
N GLU A 63 6.38 8.86 6.83
CA GLU A 63 7.80 9.14 6.96
C GLU A 63 8.57 8.39 5.88
N LYS A 64 9.41 9.12 5.14
CA LYS A 64 10.28 8.53 4.12
C LYS A 64 11.69 8.47 4.66
N VAL A 65 12.04 7.34 5.29
CA VAL A 65 13.35 7.13 5.91
C VAL A 65 14.46 7.03 4.84
N ASN A 66 14.17 6.42 3.69
CA ASN A 66 15.03 6.41 2.49
C ASN A 66 14.24 5.95 1.25
N GLY A 67 14.89 5.83 0.08
CA GLY A 67 14.25 5.37 -1.16
C GLY A 67 14.02 3.86 -1.27
N ARG A 68 14.33 3.07 -0.22
CA ARG A 68 14.36 1.60 -0.28
C ARG A 68 13.22 0.91 0.48
N TRP A 69 12.60 1.59 1.45
CA TRP A 69 11.62 0.98 2.35
C TRP A 69 10.29 1.73 2.37
N GLU A 70 9.21 1.00 2.09
CA GLU A 70 7.83 1.38 2.37
C GLU A 70 7.21 0.23 3.18
N VAL A 71 6.53 0.53 4.28
CA VAL A 71 6.12 -0.48 5.29
C VAL A 71 5.02 -1.40 4.76
N ARG A 72 5.43 -2.42 4.00
CA ARG A 72 4.72 -3.61 3.43
C ARG A 72 5.30 -4.05 2.09
N PHE A 73 6.21 -3.25 1.51
CA PHE A 73 6.87 -3.56 0.25
C PHE A 73 8.39 -3.50 0.41
N VAL A 74 9.06 -4.53 -0.09
CA VAL A 74 10.52 -4.56 -0.20
C VAL A 74 10.86 -4.72 -1.67
N ASN A 75 11.50 -3.73 -2.27
CA ASN A 75 11.79 -3.69 -3.70
C ASN A 75 10.55 -4.02 -4.55
N SER A 76 9.42 -3.38 -4.24
CA SER A 76 8.11 -3.58 -4.89
C SER A 76 7.46 -4.96 -4.66
N ILE A 77 8.04 -5.87 -3.89
CA ILE A 77 7.41 -7.16 -3.53
C ILE A 77 6.48 -6.97 -2.33
N ALA A 78 5.22 -7.37 -2.46
CA ALA A 78 4.26 -7.35 -1.36
C ALA A 78 4.62 -8.41 -0.31
N THR A 79 5.14 -8.00 0.84
CA THR A 79 5.47 -8.91 1.95
C THR A 79 4.24 -9.12 2.83
N ILE A 80 3.29 -9.93 2.35
CA ILE A 80 1.97 -10.13 3.01
C ILE A 80 2.12 -10.66 4.44
N LYS A 81 3.13 -11.51 4.69
CA LYS A 81 3.44 -12.06 6.01
C LYS A 81 4.35 -11.16 6.87
N GLY A 82 4.71 -9.96 6.38
CA GLY A 82 5.66 -9.07 7.06
C GLY A 82 7.11 -9.50 6.88
N GLY A 83 7.94 -9.24 7.88
CA GLY A 83 9.38 -9.50 7.89
C GLY A 83 10.13 -8.50 8.78
N THR A 84 11.46 -8.62 8.81
CA THR A 84 12.31 -7.81 9.70
C THR A 84 12.19 -6.30 9.46
N HIS A 85 11.88 -5.86 8.24
CA HIS A 85 11.60 -4.47 7.90
C HIS A 85 10.32 -3.94 8.56
N VAL A 86 9.30 -4.79 8.72
CA VAL A 86 8.08 -4.45 9.45
C VAL A 86 8.38 -4.39 10.94
N ASP A 87 9.01 -5.43 11.48
CA ASP A 87 9.36 -5.51 12.90
C ASP A 87 10.23 -4.32 13.34
N TYR A 88 11.19 -3.93 12.49
CA TYR A 88 12.05 -2.78 12.75
C TYR A 88 11.26 -1.48 12.95
N VAL A 89 10.24 -1.22 12.13
CA VAL A 89 9.40 -0.02 12.26
C VAL A 89 8.42 -0.15 13.43
N THR A 90 7.75 -1.29 13.54
CA THR A 90 6.80 -1.55 14.64
C THR A 90 7.47 -1.43 16.01
N ASN A 91 8.71 -1.92 16.16
CA ASN A 91 9.46 -1.82 17.40
C ASN A 91 9.84 -0.38 17.75
N GLN A 92 10.08 0.49 16.78
CA GLN A 92 10.35 1.92 17.05
C GLN A 92 9.08 2.64 17.55
N VAL A 93 7.96 2.42 16.89
CA VAL A 93 6.67 3.05 17.26
C VAL A 93 6.20 2.56 18.63
N THR A 94 6.29 1.26 18.90
CA THR A 94 5.89 0.69 20.20
C THR A 94 6.78 1.16 21.34
N LYS A 95 8.10 1.25 21.15
CA LYS A 95 9.01 1.81 22.17
C LYS A 95 8.72 3.27 22.50
N TYR A 96 8.31 4.06 21.51
CA TYR A 96 7.99 5.47 21.70
C TYR A 96 6.66 5.70 22.44
N ASN A 97 5.66 4.82 22.24
CA ASN A 97 4.33 4.93 22.85
C ASN A 97 4.18 4.20 24.21
N ILE A 98 5.24 3.55 24.72
CA ILE A 98 5.25 2.84 26.02
C ILE A 98 6.07 3.62 27.07
N MET A 99 6.47 4.88 26.78
CA MET A 99 6.95 5.85 27.77
C MET A 99 5.89 6.93 28.00
#